data_AF-A0AAU1SBN1-F1
#
_entry.id   AF-A0AAU1SBN1-F1
#
_cell.length_a   1.000
_cell.length_b   1.000
_cell.length_c   1.000
_cell.angle_alpha   90.00
_cell.angle_beta   90.00
_cell.angle_gamma   90.00
#
_symmetry.space_group_name_H-M   'P 1'
#
loop_
_entity.id
_entity.type
_entity.pdbx_description
1 polymer ?
#
loop_
_entity_poly.entity_id
_entity_poly.type
_entity_poly.pdbx_seq_one_letter_code
_entity_poly.pdbx_strand_id
1 'polypeptide(L)'
;MTRRKALVVRGGWEGHNPVGCTESFIPRLERAGFEVTVAESLEVYEDAALLTATDLVVHSWSGGELTSLQESTLVSAVEAGTGFAGWHGGVIGTNVTNARYLRMVGGRFLWHPDGFQDFTVRIATSPDRDGVITEGVEDFDVVTEHYWVLTDGLNTVLATSVLSPTGGQWGEPVEFPVVWTRRWGTGRVFVCTLGHRVADLEVPQTARIVERGLEWAAR
;
A
#
# COMPACT_ATOMS: atom_id res chain seq x y z
N MET A 1 3.99 2.45 -28.79
CA MET A 1 3.50 3.01 -27.51
C MET A 1 4.68 2.99 -26.55
N THR A 2 4.97 4.10 -25.88
CA THR A 2 6.00 4.13 -24.82
C THR A 2 5.54 3.26 -23.66
N ARG A 3 6.43 2.40 -23.12
CA ARG A 3 6.10 1.60 -21.93
C ARG A 3 5.87 2.52 -20.73
N ARG A 4 4.95 2.14 -19.85
CA ARG A 4 4.75 2.85 -18.57
C ARG A 4 5.95 2.61 -17.66
N LYS A 5 6.32 3.55 -16.80
CA LYS A 5 7.46 3.45 -15.89
C LYS A 5 7.01 3.20 -14.46
N ALA A 6 7.52 2.14 -13.85
CA ALA A 6 7.33 1.86 -12.43
C ALA A 6 8.66 2.00 -11.68
N LEU A 7 8.65 2.79 -10.61
CA LEU A 7 9.75 2.90 -9.67
C LEU A 7 9.40 2.11 -8.40
N VAL A 8 10.09 1.00 -8.18
CA VAL A 8 9.99 0.22 -6.94
C VAL A 8 11.01 0.77 -5.95
N VAL A 9 10.55 1.30 -4.81
CA VAL A 9 11.40 1.81 -3.74
C VAL A 9 11.30 0.85 -2.56
N ARG A 10 12.38 0.11 -2.29
CA ARG A 10 12.38 -0.99 -1.31
C ARG A 10 13.51 -0.86 -0.29
N GLY A 11 13.23 -1.24 0.95
CA GLY A 11 14.23 -1.23 2.02
C GLY A 11 13.61 -1.20 3.41
N GLY A 12 14.38 -0.70 4.38
CA GLY A 12 13.95 -0.63 5.78
C GLY A 12 14.13 -1.95 6.52
N TRP A 13 13.16 -2.34 7.34
CA TRP A 13 13.25 -3.50 8.23
C TRP A 13 13.15 -4.85 7.50
N GLU A 14 14.17 -5.69 7.67
CA GLU A 14 14.28 -7.02 7.04
C GLU A 14 13.16 -7.99 7.46
N GLY A 15 12.53 -7.78 8.62
CA GLY A 15 11.40 -8.61 9.07
C GLY A 15 10.20 -8.58 8.12
N HIS A 16 10.03 -7.49 7.36
CA HIS A 16 9.01 -7.39 6.30
C HIS A 16 9.47 -7.89 4.93
N ASN A 17 10.70 -8.42 4.83
CA ASN A 17 11.32 -8.93 3.60
C ASN A 17 11.07 -8.04 2.37
N PRO A 18 11.52 -6.76 2.39
CA PRO A 18 11.19 -5.81 1.32
C PRO A 18 11.71 -6.26 -0.06
N VAL A 19 12.84 -6.97 -0.10
CA VAL A 19 13.43 -7.53 -1.32
C VAL A 19 12.54 -8.62 -1.90
N GLY A 20 12.23 -9.67 -1.13
CA GLY A 20 11.42 -10.79 -1.60
C GLY A 20 9.98 -10.37 -1.93
N CYS A 21 9.38 -9.51 -1.11
CA CYS A 21 8.02 -9.01 -1.35
C CYS A 21 7.94 -8.26 -2.68
N THR A 22 8.88 -7.37 -2.96
CA THR A 22 8.90 -6.65 -4.24
C THR A 22 9.28 -7.53 -5.43
N GLU A 23 10.21 -8.47 -5.28
CA GLU A 23 10.57 -9.44 -6.32
C GLU A 23 9.40 -10.33 -6.74
N SER A 24 8.46 -10.61 -5.84
CA SER A 24 7.24 -11.35 -6.17
C SER A 24 6.27 -10.58 -7.11
N PHE A 25 6.38 -9.24 -7.15
CA PHE A 25 5.52 -8.37 -7.96
C PHE A 25 6.19 -7.75 -9.18
N ILE A 26 7.52 -7.60 -9.21
CA ILE A 26 8.24 -7.07 -10.38
C ILE A 26 7.85 -7.81 -11.68
N PRO A 27 7.82 -9.16 -11.75
CA PRO A 27 7.41 -9.87 -12.96
C PRO A 27 5.95 -9.63 -13.36
N ARG A 28 5.07 -9.29 -12.40
CA ARG A 28 3.66 -8.95 -12.68
C ARG A 28 3.57 -7.58 -13.32
N LEU A 29 4.31 -6.60 -12.79
CA LEU A 29 4.42 -5.25 -13.38
C LEU A 29 4.99 -5.32 -14.81
N GLU A 30 6.04 -6.10 -15.03
CA GLU A 30 6.62 -6.26 -16.37
C GLU A 30 5.62 -6.86 -17.37
N ARG A 31 4.85 -7.88 -16.95
CA ARG A 31 3.76 -8.45 -17.76
C ARG A 31 2.62 -7.46 -18.02
N ALA A 32 2.36 -6.55 -17.08
CA ALA A 32 1.41 -5.44 -17.23
C ALA A 32 1.96 -4.26 -18.07
N GLY A 33 3.15 -4.43 -18.67
CA GLY A 33 3.73 -3.49 -19.64
C GLY A 33 4.54 -2.36 -19.01
N PHE A 34 4.95 -2.49 -17.74
CA PHE A 34 5.84 -1.53 -17.10
C PHE A 34 7.31 -1.81 -17.42
N GLU A 35 8.07 -0.74 -17.62
CA GLU A 35 9.51 -0.70 -17.44
C GLU A 35 9.79 -0.44 -15.95
N VAL A 36 10.43 -1.39 -15.27
CA VAL A 36 10.62 -1.35 -13.82
C VAL A 36 12.04 -0.94 -13.47
N THR A 37 12.18 0.07 -12.62
CA THR A 37 13.44 0.45 -11.97
C THR A 37 13.31 0.19 -10.47
N VAL A 38 14.36 -0.35 -9.86
CA VAL A 38 14.43 -0.59 -8.41
C VAL A 38 15.38 0.41 -7.77
N ALA A 39 14.94 1.06 -6.70
CA ALA A 39 15.75 1.90 -5.84
C ALA A 39 15.78 1.33 -4.42
N GLU A 40 16.98 1.22 -3.86
CA GLU A 40 17.25 0.68 -2.52
C GLU A 40 17.64 1.78 -1.53
N SER A 41 17.32 3.03 -1.86
CA SER A 41 17.53 4.23 -1.04
C SER A 41 16.36 5.20 -1.19
N LEU A 42 15.97 5.87 -0.10
CA LEU A 42 14.97 6.93 -0.10
C LEU A 42 15.46 8.23 -0.76
N GLU A 43 16.77 8.37 -1.00
CA GLU A 43 17.36 9.50 -1.75
C GLU A 43 16.78 9.64 -3.17
N VAL A 44 16.25 8.56 -3.73
CA VAL A 44 15.55 8.59 -5.03
C VAL A 44 14.37 9.58 -5.03
N TYR A 45 13.78 9.86 -3.87
CA TYR A 45 12.71 10.83 -3.73
C TYR A 45 13.17 12.28 -3.81
N GLU A 46 14.47 12.55 -3.89
CA GLU A 46 15.00 13.91 -4.14
C GLU A 46 15.05 14.23 -5.64
N ASP A 47 14.93 13.24 -6.52
CA ASP A 47 14.89 13.42 -7.98
C ASP A 47 13.46 13.71 -8.48
N ALA A 48 13.10 14.99 -8.47
CA ALA A 48 11.80 15.46 -8.94
C ALA A 48 11.52 15.11 -10.42
N ALA A 49 12.55 15.10 -11.27
CA ALA A 49 12.40 14.84 -12.70
C ALA A 49 12.08 13.36 -12.94
N LEU A 50 12.77 12.46 -12.23
CA LEU A 50 12.48 11.03 -12.22
C LEU A 50 11.05 10.75 -11.75
N LEU A 51 10.64 11.33 -10.62
CA LEU A 51 9.29 11.12 -10.08
C LEU A 51 8.20 11.65 -11.01
N THR A 52 8.42 12.79 -11.66
CA THR A 52 7.48 13.34 -12.65
C THR A 52 7.39 12.46 -13.90
N ALA A 53 8.49 11.84 -14.32
CA ALA A 53 8.53 10.91 -15.45
C ALA A 53 7.99 9.51 -15.11
N THR A 54 7.79 9.20 -13.83
CA THR A 54 7.30 7.90 -13.34
C THR A 54 5.78 7.84 -13.39
N ASP A 55 5.24 6.71 -13.85
CA ASP A 55 3.78 6.50 -13.90
C ASP A 55 3.27 5.86 -12.60
N LEU A 56 4.10 5.06 -11.93
CA LEU A 56 3.80 4.40 -10.65
C LEU A 56 5.03 4.34 -9.74
N VAL A 57 4.90 4.81 -8.51
CA VAL A 57 5.82 4.47 -7.41
C VAL A 57 5.23 3.32 -6.61
N VAL A 58 5.99 2.23 -6.47
CA VAL A 58 5.67 1.12 -5.56
C VAL A 58 6.56 1.24 -4.34
N HIS A 59 5.98 1.65 -3.21
CA HIS A 59 6.71 1.85 -1.96
C HIS A 59 6.59 0.62 -1.07
N SER A 60 7.74 0.05 -0.72
CA SER A 60 7.88 -1.10 0.19
C SER A 60 9.06 -0.84 1.12
N TRP A 61 8.93 0.16 1.99
CA TRP A 61 10.00 0.60 2.89
C TRP A 61 9.54 0.63 4.34
N SER A 62 10.03 -0.29 5.17
CA SER A 62 9.52 -0.47 6.53
C SER A 62 10.37 0.23 7.58
N GLY A 63 9.76 1.15 8.33
CA GLY A 63 10.50 2.01 9.27
C GLY A 63 11.36 3.06 8.56
N GLY A 64 11.77 4.09 9.30
CA GLY A 64 12.44 5.25 8.75
C GLY A 64 11.53 6.47 8.63
N GLU A 65 12.13 7.56 8.17
CA GLU A 65 11.52 8.89 8.10
C GLU A 65 12.05 9.60 6.85
N LEU A 66 11.15 10.22 6.09
CA LEU A 66 11.54 11.02 4.93
C LEU A 66 12.11 12.35 5.43
N THR A 67 13.17 12.82 4.78
CA THR A 67 13.58 14.22 4.94
C THR A 67 12.49 15.15 4.38
N SER A 68 12.49 16.42 4.80
CA SER A 68 11.54 17.42 4.27
C SER A 68 11.59 17.55 2.74
N LEU A 69 12.77 17.38 2.14
CA LEU A 69 12.93 17.41 0.68
C LEU A 69 12.31 16.16 0.04
N GLN A 70 12.59 14.97 0.56
CA GLN A 70 12.02 13.72 0.07
C GLN A 70 10.49 13.71 0.17
N GLU A 71 9.95 14.10 1.33
CA GLU A 71 8.50 14.17 1.54
C GLU A 71 7.83 15.17 0.59
N SER A 72 8.38 16.39 0.50
CA SER A 72 7.78 17.42 -0.36
C SER A 72 7.83 17.05 -1.84
N THR A 73 8.93 16.45 -2.30
CA THR A 73 9.10 16.06 -3.70
C THR A 73 8.19 14.90 -4.06
N LEU A 74 8.15 13.84 -3.24
CA LEU A 74 7.25 12.70 -3.45
C LEU A 74 5.78 13.13 -3.49
N VAL A 75 5.34 13.86 -2.46
CA VAL A 75 3.92 14.28 -2.35
C VAL A 75 3.53 15.20 -3.50
N SER A 76 4.42 16.10 -3.93
CA SER A 76 4.14 17.00 -5.06
C SER A 76 4.06 16.24 -6.39
N ALA A 77 4.90 15.23 -6.61
CA ALA A 77 4.83 14.38 -7.80
C ALA A 77 3.50 13.62 -7.87
N VAL A 78 3.05 13.07 -6.73
CA VAL A 78 1.74 12.39 -6.64
C VAL A 78 0.61 13.37 -6.87
N GLU A 79 0.64 14.56 -6.26
CA GLU A 79 -0.35 15.62 -6.49
C GLU A 79 -0.46 16.01 -7.98
N ALA A 80 0.68 16.02 -8.69
CA ALA A 80 0.79 16.30 -10.13
C ALA A 80 0.45 15.10 -11.04
N GLY A 81 0.18 13.92 -10.48
CA GLY A 81 -0.39 12.80 -11.22
C GLY A 81 0.40 11.50 -11.20
N THR A 82 1.59 11.46 -10.59
CA THR A 82 2.32 10.20 -10.40
C THR A 82 1.51 9.25 -9.51
N GLY A 83 1.35 7.99 -9.93
CA GLY A 83 0.70 6.98 -9.11
C GLY A 83 1.55 6.60 -7.89
N PHE A 84 0.93 6.31 -6.75
CA PHE A 84 1.61 5.81 -5.56
C PHE A 84 0.90 4.61 -5.00
N ALA A 85 1.63 3.54 -4.73
CA ALA A 85 1.02 2.33 -4.20
C ALA A 85 1.98 1.54 -3.33
N GLY A 86 1.44 0.65 -2.51
CA GLY A 86 2.23 -0.34 -1.82
C GLY A 86 1.41 -1.07 -0.77
N TRP A 87 2.09 -1.67 0.19
CA TRP A 87 1.45 -2.53 1.16
C TRP A 87 2.07 -2.46 2.56
N HIS A 88 1.27 -2.91 3.52
CA HIS A 88 1.63 -3.23 4.90
C HIS A 88 2.35 -2.08 5.63
N GLY A 89 3.15 -2.41 6.64
CA GLY A 89 4.04 -1.46 7.32
C GLY A 89 4.99 -0.71 6.38
N GLY A 90 5.25 -1.25 5.19
CA GLY A 90 6.05 -0.62 4.14
C GLY A 90 5.44 0.65 3.54
N VAL A 91 4.16 0.94 3.83
CA VAL A 91 3.48 2.18 3.42
C VAL A 91 2.93 2.97 4.60
N ILE A 92 2.29 2.30 5.57
CA ILE A 92 1.55 2.99 6.64
C ILE A 92 2.17 2.81 8.03
N GLY A 93 3.16 1.92 8.18
CA GLY A 93 3.98 1.74 9.38
C GLY A 93 5.32 2.47 9.29
N THR A 94 5.50 3.32 8.29
CA THR A 94 6.72 4.06 7.99
C THR A 94 6.40 5.56 7.87
N ASN A 95 7.42 6.42 7.95
CA ASN A 95 7.28 7.87 7.74
C ASN A 95 6.22 8.50 8.67
N VAL A 96 6.13 8.00 9.91
CA VAL A 96 5.01 8.29 10.84
C VAL A 96 5.00 9.73 11.39
N THR A 97 6.06 10.49 11.15
CA THR A 97 6.21 11.92 11.47
C THR A 97 5.98 12.82 10.25
N ASN A 98 5.97 12.27 9.04
CA ASN A 98 5.78 12.98 7.78
C ASN A 98 4.28 13.23 7.50
N ALA A 99 3.75 14.34 8.01
CA ALA A 99 2.32 14.64 7.98
C ALA A 99 1.72 14.86 6.57
N ARG A 100 2.50 15.30 5.57
CA ARG A 100 2.02 15.39 4.18
C ARG A 100 1.93 14.00 3.58
N TYR A 101 2.93 13.15 3.83
CA TYR A 101 2.92 11.75 3.41
C TYR A 101 1.70 11.00 3.98
N LEU A 102 1.48 11.08 5.30
CA LEU A 102 0.35 10.40 5.95
C LEU A 102 -1.02 10.86 5.42
N ARG A 103 -1.19 12.15 5.12
CA ARG A 103 -2.41 12.68 4.49
C ARG A 103 -2.58 12.23 3.04
N MET A 104 -1.49 11.99 2.32
CA MET A 104 -1.49 11.45 0.96
C MET A 104 -1.82 9.96 0.94
N VAL A 105 -1.28 9.15 1.86
CA VAL A 105 -1.58 7.70 1.93
C VAL A 105 -2.92 7.40 2.62
N GLY A 106 -3.41 8.32 3.45
CA GLY A 106 -4.74 8.24 4.07
C GLY A 106 -4.84 7.26 5.24
N GLY A 107 -3.72 6.75 5.75
CA GLY A 107 -3.73 5.80 6.84
C GLY A 107 -2.41 5.76 7.61
N ARG A 108 -2.48 5.38 8.88
CA ARG A 108 -1.32 5.13 9.74
C ARG A 108 -1.56 3.86 10.55
N PHE A 109 -0.59 2.96 10.54
CA PHE A 109 -0.53 1.84 11.47
C PHE A 109 -0.33 2.34 12.90
N LEU A 110 -1.15 1.83 13.83
CA LEU A 110 -1.03 2.15 15.25
C LEU A 110 -0.53 0.95 16.06
N TRP A 111 -1.08 -0.23 15.80
CA TRP A 111 -0.87 -1.43 16.61
C TRP A 111 -1.41 -2.68 15.91
N HIS A 112 -0.97 -3.88 16.31
CA HIS A 112 -1.61 -5.15 16.01
C HIS A 112 -1.41 -6.12 17.20
N PRO A 113 -2.24 -7.16 17.37
CA PRO A 113 -1.98 -8.22 18.36
C PRO A 113 -0.66 -8.95 18.10
N ASP A 114 -0.06 -9.52 19.15
CA ASP A 114 1.20 -10.26 19.02
C ASP A 114 1.06 -11.50 18.11
N GLY A 115 2.03 -11.67 17.21
CA GLY A 115 2.04 -12.79 16.26
C GLY A 115 0.98 -12.69 15.16
N PHE A 116 0.92 -13.71 14.32
CA PHE A 116 -0.05 -13.74 13.21
C PHE A 116 -1.41 -14.24 13.69
N GLN A 117 -2.44 -13.53 13.24
CA GLN A 117 -3.84 -13.79 13.56
C GLN A 117 -4.53 -14.41 12.36
N ASP A 118 -5.48 -15.30 12.62
CA ASP A 118 -6.43 -15.78 11.63
C ASP A 118 -7.62 -14.81 11.60
N PHE A 119 -7.93 -14.27 10.42
CA PHE A 119 -9.09 -13.41 10.24
C PHE A 119 -9.58 -13.42 8.79
N THR A 120 -10.87 -13.13 8.63
CA THR A 120 -11.50 -12.97 7.32
C THR A 120 -11.38 -11.52 6.84
N VAL A 121 -10.87 -11.36 5.62
CA VAL A 121 -10.95 -10.13 4.83
C VAL A 121 -12.31 -10.12 4.11
N ARG A 122 -13.10 -9.08 4.38
CA ARG A 122 -14.42 -8.88 3.78
C ARG A 122 -14.33 -7.89 2.64
N ILE A 123 -14.75 -8.28 1.45
CA ILE A 123 -14.76 -7.39 0.29
C ILE A 123 -15.91 -6.41 0.44
N ALA A 124 -15.58 -5.12 0.42
CA ALA A 124 -16.58 -4.07 0.49
C ALA A 124 -17.28 -3.93 -0.87
N THR A 125 -18.59 -3.69 -0.84
CA THR A 125 -19.31 -3.30 -2.06
C THR A 125 -18.84 -1.90 -2.47
N SER A 126 -18.04 -1.80 -3.54
CA SER A 126 -17.60 -0.51 -4.07
C SER A 126 -18.39 -0.16 -5.34
N PRO A 127 -19.22 0.88 -5.32
CA PRO A 127 -20.10 1.24 -6.44
C PRO A 127 -19.40 2.00 -7.59
N ASP A 128 -18.11 2.30 -7.47
CA ASP A 128 -17.38 3.21 -8.38
C ASP A 128 -16.26 2.53 -9.19
N ARG A 129 -15.53 3.31 -10.01
CA ARG A 129 -14.40 2.86 -10.84
C ARG A 129 -13.32 2.07 -10.08
N ASP A 130 -13.25 2.23 -8.77
CA ASP A 130 -12.25 1.60 -7.91
C ASP A 130 -12.56 0.11 -7.67
N GLY A 131 -13.81 -0.31 -7.88
CA GLY A 131 -14.27 -1.69 -7.73
C GLY A 131 -13.60 -2.70 -8.69
N VAL A 132 -12.95 -2.23 -9.77
CA VAL A 132 -12.17 -3.11 -10.66
C VAL A 132 -11.06 -3.85 -9.92
N ILE A 133 -10.53 -3.26 -8.84
CA ILE A 133 -9.47 -3.87 -8.02
C ILE A 133 -9.97 -5.17 -7.37
N THR A 134 -11.20 -5.16 -6.84
CA THR A 134 -11.82 -6.30 -6.12
C THR A 134 -12.82 -7.08 -6.98
N GLU A 135 -12.95 -6.78 -8.26
CA GLU A 135 -13.92 -7.43 -9.15
C GLU A 135 -13.75 -8.96 -9.19
N GLY A 136 -14.82 -9.68 -8.82
CA GLY A 136 -14.83 -11.15 -8.78
C GLY A 136 -13.99 -11.76 -7.65
N VAL A 137 -13.55 -10.95 -6.69
CA VAL A 137 -12.90 -11.44 -5.46
C VAL A 137 -13.99 -11.61 -4.41
N GLU A 138 -14.08 -12.80 -3.82
CA GLU A 138 -14.95 -13.11 -2.68
C GLU A 138 -14.18 -12.88 -1.37
N ASP A 139 -14.91 -12.85 -0.25
CA ASP A 139 -14.33 -12.85 1.10
C ASP A 139 -13.35 -14.02 1.26
N PHE A 140 -12.26 -13.79 1.98
CA PHE A 140 -11.19 -14.78 2.11
C PHE A 140 -10.47 -14.70 3.45
N ASP A 141 -10.01 -15.85 3.93
CA ASP A 141 -9.27 -15.97 5.18
C ASP A 141 -7.77 -15.79 4.94
N VAL A 142 -7.10 -15.16 5.91
CA VAL A 142 -5.66 -14.93 5.92
C VAL A 142 -5.07 -15.21 7.30
N VAL A 143 -3.76 -15.50 7.33
CA VAL A 143 -2.98 -15.63 8.57
C VAL A 143 -1.77 -14.71 8.52
N THR A 144 -1.90 -13.51 9.11
CA THR A 144 -0.86 -12.47 9.12
C THR A 144 -1.10 -11.47 10.26
N GLU A 145 -0.36 -10.36 10.33
CA GLU A 145 -0.59 -9.31 11.32
C GLU A 145 -1.92 -8.57 11.06
N HIS A 146 -2.76 -8.45 12.10
CA HIS A 146 -4.06 -7.80 11.99
C HIS A 146 -4.00 -6.35 12.48
N TYR A 147 -3.88 -5.42 11.55
CA TYR A 147 -3.59 -4.02 11.84
C TYR A 147 -4.78 -3.25 12.41
N TRP A 148 -4.53 -2.52 13.49
CA TRP A 148 -5.26 -1.32 13.89
C TRP A 148 -4.73 -0.12 13.11
N VAL A 149 -5.62 0.54 12.37
CA VAL A 149 -5.27 1.66 11.48
C VAL A 149 -6.06 2.91 11.86
N LEU A 150 -5.37 4.06 11.94
CA LEU A 150 -6.01 5.37 11.96
C LEU A 150 -6.18 5.86 10.52
N THR A 151 -7.40 6.29 10.17
CA THR A 151 -7.77 6.69 8.82
C THR A 151 -8.80 7.84 8.82
N ASP A 152 -9.18 8.32 7.63
CA ASP A 152 -10.19 9.36 7.44
C ASP A 152 -11.16 8.99 6.31
N GLY A 153 -12.28 9.74 6.22
CA GLY A 153 -13.36 9.47 5.27
C GLY A 153 -13.08 9.83 3.81
N LEU A 154 -11.88 10.29 3.45
CA LEU A 154 -11.51 10.52 2.05
C LEU A 154 -11.04 9.24 1.33
N ASN A 155 -10.85 8.16 2.08
CA ASN A 155 -10.52 6.86 1.51
C ASN A 155 -11.77 6.16 0.96
N THR A 156 -11.64 5.59 -0.23
CA THR A 156 -12.61 4.60 -0.73
C THR A 156 -12.15 3.23 -0.26
N VAL A 157 -12.86 2.66 0.70
CA VAL A 157 -12.54 1.35 1.29
C VAL A 157 -13.06 0.25 0.37
N LEU A 158 -12.18 -0.69 0.02
CA LEU A 158 -12.45 -1.81 -0.89
C LEU A 158 -12.50 -3.17 -0.18
N ALA A 159 -11.88 -3.27 0.99
CA ALA A 159 -12.00 -4.42 1.86
C ALA A 159 -11.82 -4.00 3.32
N THR A 160 -12.49 -4.71 4.23
CA THR A 160 -12.40 -4.52 5.68
C THR A 160 -12.04 -5.82 6.38
N SER A 161 -11.74 -5.72 7.68
CA SER A 161 -11.62 -6.85 8.59
C SER A 161 -12.13 -6.42 9.96
N VAL A 162 -12.52 -7.38 10.80
CA VAL A 162 -13.05 -7.09 12.14
C VAL A 162 -12.08 -7.63 13.18
N LEU A 163 -11.47 -6.73 13.96
CA LEU A 163 -10.60 -7.07 15.07
C LEU A 163 -11.45 -7.18 16.35
N SER A 164 -11.44 -8.36 16.95
CA SER A 164 -12.19 -8.64 18.19
C SER A 164 -11.29 -8.47 19.43
N PRO A 165 -11.84 -8.10 20.59
CA PRO A 165 -11.08 -8.04 21.84
C PRO A 165 -10.33 -9.34 22.12
N THR A 166 -9.01 -9.26 22.23
CA THR A 166 -8.14 -10.38 22.66
C THR A 166 -7.84 -10.34 24.16
N GLY A 167 -8.44 -9.38 24.88
CA GLY A 167 -8.28 -9.12 26.30
C GLY A 167 -9.27 -8.06 26.80
N GLY A 168 -8.94 -7.38 27.90
CA GLY A 168 -9.81 -6.37 28.55
C GLY A 168 -9.59 -4.92 28.10
N GLN A 169 -8.85 -4.68 27.02
CA GLN A 169 -8.44 -3.33 26.59
C GLN A 169 -9.58 -2.55 25.90
N TRP A 170 -10.53 -3.23 25.26
CA TRP A 170 -11.74 -2.65 24.69
C TRP A 170 -12.87 -3.70 24.67
N GLY A 171 -14.14 -3.26 24.57
CA GLY A 171 -15.30 -4.12 24.85
C GLY A 171 -16.04 -4.70 23.64
N GLU A 172 -15.76 -4.22 22.43
CA GLU A 172 -16.55 -4.55 21.23
C GLU A 172 -15.67 -4.78 20.00
N PRO A 173 -16.07 -5.63 19.02
CA PRO A 173 -15.32 -5.76 17.78
C PRO A 173 -15.27 -4.44 17.01
N VAL A 174 -14.11 -4.12 16.43
CA VAL A 174 -13.90 -2.90 15.64
C VAL A 174 -13.55 -3.28 14.21
N GLU A 175 -14.23 -2.66 13.25
CA GLU A 175 -13.93 -2.84 11.82
C GLU A 175 -12.81 -1.89 11.38
N PHE A 176 -11.83 -2.41 10.64
CA PHE A 176 -10.73 -1.65 10.05
C PHE A 176 -10.64 -1.87 8.54
N PRO A 177 -10.26 -0.83 7.77
CA PRO A 177 -9.96 -1.01 6.36
C PRO A 177 -8.69 -1.85 6.17
N VAL A 178 -8.76 -2.78 5.21
CA VAL A 178 -7.64 -3.62 4.77
C VAL A 178 -7.12 -3.13 3.43
N VAL A 179 -8.00 -2.70 2.54
CA VAL A 179 -7.64 -2.21 1.21
C VAL A 179 -8.38 -0.92 0.97
N TRP A 180 -7.68 0.12 0.54
CA TRP A 180 -8.32 1.36 0.13
C TRP A 180 -7.59 2.04 -1.01
N THR A 181 -8.35 2.91 -1.65
CA THR A 181 -7.89 3.86 -2.64
C THR A 181 -8.10 5.29 -2.16
N ARG A 182 -7.28 6.21 -2.66
CA ARG A 182 -7.40 7.65 -2.37
C ARG A 182 -6.97 8.47 -3.58
N ARG A 183 -7.57 9.65 -3.74
CA ARG A 183 -7.13 10.69 -4.68
C ARG A 183 -6.32 11.73 -3.92
N TRP A 184 -5.18 12.13 -4.46
CA TRP A 184 -4.38 13.23 -3.94
C TRP A 184 -3.95 14.12 -5.11
N GLY A 185 -4.53 15.31 -5.22
CA GLY A 185 -4.48 16.08 -6.47
C GLY A 185 -5.04 15.26 -7.64
N THR A 186 -4.22 15.08 -8.68
CA THR A 186 -4.54 14.23 -9.84
C THR A 186 -4.00 12.80 -9.70
N GLY A 187 -3.17 12.54 -8.68
CA GLY A 187 -2.58 11.23 -8.41
C GLY A 187 -3.57 10.24 -7.82
N ARG A 188 -3.25 8.97 -8.03
CA ARG A 188 -4.01 7.83 -7.52
C ARG A 188 -3.15 7.07 -6.52
N VAL A 189 -3.72 6.83 -5.35
CA VAL A 189 -3.05 6.18 -4.23
C VAL A 189 -3.76 4.87 -3.90
N PHE A 190 -3.01 3.76 -3.84
CA PHE A 190 -3.50 2.44 -3.43
C PHE A 190 -2.74 1.93 -2.22
N VAL A 191 -3.46 1.42 -1.21
CA VAL A 191 -2.85 0.81 -0.03
C VAL A 191 -3.55 -0.50 0.30
N CYS A 192 -2.74 -1.52 0.58
CA CYS A 192 -3.18 -2.80 1.14
C CYS A 192 -2.49 -3.01 2.49
N THR A 193 -3.19 -3.35 3.56
CA THR A 193 -2.55 -3.60 4.87
C THR A 193 -1.96 -5.01 4.99
N LEU A 194 -2.27 -5.92 4.08
CA LEU A 194 -1.66 -7.25 4.03
C LEU A 194 -0.28 -7.19 3.38
N GLY A 195 0.61 -8.13 3.72
CA GLY A 195 1.93 -8.22 3.09
C GLY A 195 3.11 -8.08 4.06
N HIS A 196 3.01 -8.68 5.26
CA HIS A 196 4.15 -8.81 6.18
C HIS A 196 5.24 -9.68 5.54
N ARG A 197 4.83 -10.72 4.80
CA ARG A 197 5.71 -11.69 4.13
C ARG A 197 5.30 -11.90 2.69
N VAL A 198 6.22 -12.45 1.91
CA VAL A 198 5.96 -12.96 0.56
C VAL A 198 4.75 -13.89 0.54
N ALA A 199 4.63 -14.80 1.52
CA ALA A 199 3.51 -15.73 1.61
C ALA A 199 2.13 -15.03 1.71
N ASP A 200 2.05 -13.88 2.39
CA ASP A 200 0.80 -13.13 2.52
C ASP A 200 0.40 -12.49 1.19
N LEU A 201 1.41 -12.10 0.39
CA LEU A 201 1.29 -11.55 -0.96
C LEU A 201 1.01 -12.61 -2.04
N GLU A 202 1.29 -13.88 -1.75
CA GLU A 202 1.03 -15.02 -2.65
C GLU A 202 -0.36 -15.63 -2.46
N VAL A 203 -1.08 -15.28 -1.40
CA VAL A 203 -2.52 -15.61 -1.26
C VAL A 203 -3.24 -15.13 -2.52
N PRO A 204 -3.95 -15.99 -3.27
CA PRO A 204 -4.44 -15.66 -4.61
C PRO A 204 -5.27 -14.37 -4.68
N GLN A 205 -6.12 -14.15 -3.68
CA GLN A 205 -6.95 -12.96 -3.54
C GLN A 205 -6.10 -11.72 -3.25
N THR A 206 -5.17 -11.78 -2.29
CA THR A 206 -4.22 -10.69 -2.00
C THR A 206 -3.39 -10.35 -3.23
N ALA A 207 -2.81 -11.35 -3.88
CA ALA A 207 -1.99 -11.18 -5.09
C ALA A 207 -2.78 -10.46 -6.19
N ARG A 208 -4.02 -10.88 -6.42
CA ARG A 208 -4.93 -10.29 -7.43
C ARG A 208 -5.27 -8.84 -7.10
N ILE A 209 -5.62 -8.56 -5.86
CA ILE A 209 -5.97 -7.22 -5.38
C ILE A 209 -4.77 -6.28 -5.50
N VAL A 210 -3.60 -6.70 -5.02
CA VAL A 210 -2.39 -5.86 -5.08
C VAL A 210 -2.00 -5.62 -6.53
N GLU A 211 -1.96 -6.64 -7.39
CA GLU A 211 -1.63 -6.49 -8.81
C GLU A 211 -2.54 -5.46 -9.51
N ARG A 212 -3.86 -5.59 -9.32
CA ARG A 212 -4.83 -4.63 -9.88
C ARG A 212 -4.73 -3.26 -9.24
N GLY A 213 -4.45 -3.19 -7.95
CA GLY A 213 -4.24 -1.94 -7.22
C GLY A 213 -3.04 -1.14 -7.72
N LEU A 214 -1.92 -1.83 -7.97
CA LEU A 214 -0.72 -1.24 -8.59
C LEU A 214 -1.05 -0.70 -9.99
N GLU A 215 -1.73 -1.51 -10.82
CA GLU A 215 -2.12 -1.09 -12.18
C GLU A 215 -3.11 0.08 -12.19
N TRP A 216 -4.09 0.08 -11.29
CA TRP A 216 -5.07 1.14 -11.13
C TRP A 216 -4.42 2.44 -10.65
N ALA A 217 -3.41 2.36 -9.77
CA ALA A 217 -2.73 3.52 -9.22
C ALA A 217 -1.82 4.20 -10.25
N ALA A 218 -1.22 3.42 -11.15
CA ALA A 218 -0.39 3.95 -12.23
C ALA A 218 -1.18 4.92 -13.10
N ARG A 219 -0.59 6.06 -13.47
CA ARG A 219 -1.27 7.12 -14.23
C ARG A 219 -1.70 6.71 -15.63
#